data_AF-A0A0J6B6G0-F1
#
_entry.id   AF-A0A0J6B6G0-F1
#
_cell.length_a   1.000
_cell.length_b   1.000
_cell.length_c   1.000
_cell.angle_alpha   90.00
_cell.angle_beta   90.00
_cell.angle_gamma   90.00
#
_symmetry.space_group_name_H-M   'P 1'
#
loop_
_entity.id
_entity.type
_entity.pdbx_description
1 polymer ?
#
loop_
_entity_poly.entity_id
_entity_poly.type
_entity_poly.pdbx_seq_one_letter_code
_entity_poly.pdbx_strand_id
1 'polypeptide(L)'
;MTPPNDTDQSQARQRGVGREAAGRVGALMTSVMDLHVRIALQEADREKRRLIGGAVLLMGGLVALLLALVAAELALLLWLHLQQGWPWTQAALVVAGLNLLLSGLLLRVGGRMTRGPYLPATMAGLTKTTRALLGR
;
A
#
# COMPACT_ATOMS: atom_id res chain seq x y z
N MET A 1 -50.59 2.76 -64.46
CA MET A 1 -50.63 2.16 -63.10
C MET A 1 -49.37 1.33 -62.94
N THR A 2 -48.26 1.93 -62.52
CA THR A 2 -46.99 1.24 -62.28
C THR A 2 -47.02 0.63 -60.88
N PRO A 3 -46.67 -0.67 -60.69
CA PRO A 3 -46.69 -1.29 -59.37
C PRO A 3 -45.61 -0.70 -58.46
N PRO A 4 -45.87 -0.58 -57.14
CA PRO A 4 -44.89 -0.08 -56.19
C PRO A 4 -43.71 -1.06 -56.06
N ASN A 5 -42.51 -0.51 -55.97
CA ASN A 5 -41.24 -1.21 -55.94
C ASN A 5 -41.00 -1.87 -54.56
N ASP A 6 -41.24 -3.17 -54.43
CA ASP A 6 -41.12 -3.92 -53.16
C ASP A 6 -39.67 -4.03 -52.65
N THR A 7 -38.68 -3.78 -53.50
CA THR A 7 -37.25 -3.86 -53.14
C THR A 7 -36.77 -2.74 -52.21
N ASP A 8 -37.44 -1.59 -52.19
CA ASP A 8 -37.03 -0.46 -51.34
C ASP A 8 -37.47 -0.64 -49.87
N GLN A 9 -38.60 -1.32 -49.64
CA GLN A 9 -39.12 -1.59 -48.29
C GLN A 9 -38.32 -2.67 -47.56
N SER A 10 -37.84 -3.69 -48.28
CA SER A 10 -36.99 -4.75 -47.71
C SER A 10 -35.61 -4.22 -47.29
N GLN A 11 -35.03 -3.30 -48.05
CA GLN A 11 -33.74 -2.69 -47.73
C GLN A 11 -33.81 -1.73 -46.53
N ALA A 12 -34.89 -0.97 -46.37
CA ALA A 12 -35.10 -0.10 -45.21
C ALA A 12 -35.25 -0.91 -43.90
N ARG A 13 -35.96 -2.05 -43.96
CA ARG A 13 -36.18 -2.94 -42.80
C ARG A 13 -34.91 -3.70 -42.41
N GLN A 14 -34.10 -4.16 -43.37
CA GLN A 14 -32.79 -4.78 -43.09
C GLN A 14 -31.79 -3.81 -42.45
N ARG A 15 -31.77 -2.54 -42.87
CA ARG A 15 -30.90 -1.51 -42.28
C ARG A 15 -31.28 -1.13 -40.85
N GLY A 16 -32.57 -1.20 -40.49
CA GLY A 16 -33.05 -0.98 -39.12
C GLY A 16 -32.64 -2.08 -38.14
N VAL A 17 -32.78 -3.35 -38.56
CA VAL A 17 -32.44 -4.52 -37.73
C VAL A 17 -30.93 -4.63 -37.46
N GLY A 18 -30.09 -4.31 -38.45
CA GLY A 18 -28.63 -4.29 -38.27
C GLY A 18 -28.14 -3.21 -37.31
N ARG A 19 -28.78 -2.03 -37.31
CA ARG A 19 -28.47 -0.93 -36.37
C ARG A 19 -28.90 -1.25 -34.93
N GLU A 20 -30.06 -1.89 -34.76
CA GLU A 20 -30.50 -2.35 -33.44
C GLU A 20 -29.60 -3.45 -32.87
N ALA A 21 -29.17 -4.40 -33.71
CA ALA A 21 -28.24 -5.46 -33.29
C ALA A 21 -26.87 -4.89 -32.88
N ALA A 22 -26.32 -3.94 -33.65
CA ALA A 22 -25.08 -3.25 -33.30
C ALA A 22 -25.21 -2.45 -31.99
N GLY A 23 -26.37 -1.82 -31.75
CA GLY A 23 -26.68 -1.12 -30.50
C GLY A 23 -26.70 -2.04 -29.29
N ARG A 24 -27.28 -3.24 -29.42
CA ARG A 24 -27.30 -4.26 -28.35
C ARG A 24 -25.90 -4.79 -28.03
N VAL A 25 -25.08 -5.04 -29.04
CA VAL A 25 -23.68 -5.45 -28.85
C VAL A 25 -22.87 -4.34 -28.17
N GLY A 26 -23.06 -3.08 -28.58
CA GLY A 26 -22.46 -1.93 -27.90
C GLY A 26 -22.88 -1.83 -26.44
N ALA A 27 -24.17 -1.99 -26.14
CA ALA A 27 -24.70 -1.97 -24.78
C ALA A 27 -24.16 -3.13 -23.90
N LEU A 28 -23.93 -4.31 -24.49
CA LEU A 28 -23.29 -5.43 -23.80
C LEU A 28 -21.82 -5.14 -23.49
N MET A 29 -21.08 -4.56 -24.43
CA MET A 29 -19.68 -4.20 -24.22
C MET A 29 -19.53 -3.13 -23.13
N THR A 30 -20.43 -2.13 -23.09
CA THR A 30 -20.46 -1.14 -22.00
C THR A 30 -20.85 -1.78 -20.67
N SER A 31 -21.79 -2.72 -20.67
CA SER A 31 -22.21 -3.46 -19.47
C SER A 31 -21.07 -4.30 -18.88
N VAL A 32 -20.29 -4.99 -19.73
CA VAL A 32 -19.13 -5.78 -19.30
C VAL A 32 -18.01 -4.89 -18.76
N MET A 33 -17.78 -3.72 -19.38
CA MET A 33 -16.81 -2.73 -18.89
C MET A 33 -17.20 -2.22 -17.50
N ASP A 34 -18.47 -1.82 -17.33
CA ASP A 34 -19.00 -1.36 -16.04
C ASP A 34 -18.91 -2.45 -14.98
N LEU A 35 -19.13 -3.71 -15.35
CA LEU A 35 -19.00 -4.86 -14.45
C LEU A 35 -17.55 -5.05 -13.97
N HIS A 36 -16.56 -5.05 -14.88
CA HIS A 36 -15.16 -5.21 -14.51
C HIS A 36 -14.66 -4.05 -13.64
N VAL A 37 -15.06 -2.82 -13.96
CA VAL A 37 -14.73 -1.64 -13.15
C VAL A 37 -15.35 -1.77 -11.76
N ARG A 38 -16.62 -2.17 -11.65
CA ARG A 38 -17.28 -2.37 -10.35
C ARG A 38 -16.63 -3.49 -9.54
N ILE A 39 -16.28 -4.61 -10.18
CA ILE A 39 -15.58 -5.72 -9.52
C ILE A 39 -14.19 -5.26 -9.03
N ALA A 40 -13.44 -4.54 -9.86
CA ALA A 40 -12.13 -4.00 -9.50
C ALA A 40 -12.21 -3.02 -8.31
N LEU A 41 -13.21 -2.13 -8.31
CA LEU A 41 -13.44 -1.21 -7.19
C LEU A 41 -13.85 -1.95 -5.91
N GLN A 42 -14.72 -2.96 -6.02
CA GLN A 42 -15.12 -3.77 -4.87
C GLN A 42 -13.95 -4.58 -4.27
N GLU A 43 -13.07 -5.12 -5.10
CA GLU A 43 -11.88 -5.84 -4.65
C GLU A 43 -10.89 -4.87 -3.98
N ALA A 44 -10.69 -3.68 -4.58
CA ALA A 44 -9.87 -2.63 -4.00
C ALA A 44 -10.41 -2.13 -2.65
N ASP A 45 -11.73 -1.95 -2.51
CA ASP A 45 -12.35 -1.53 -1.25
C ASP A 45 -12.23 -2.61 -0.15
N ARG A 46 -12.37 -3.89 -0.53
CA ARG A 46 -12.13 -5.01 0.40
C ARG A 46 -10.68 -5.07 0.86
N GLU A 47 -9.74 -4.90 -0.07
CA GLU A 47 -8.31 -4.89 0.23
C GLU A 47 -7.91 -3.67 1.08
N LYS A 48 -8.48 -2.49 0.79
CA LYS A 48 -8.31 -1.29 1.60
C LYS A 48 -8.79 -1.51 3.04
N ARG A 49 -9.94 -2.14 3.25
CA ARG A 49 -10.44 -2.44 4.61
C ARG A 49 -9.51 -3.39 5.36
N ARG A 50 -8.99 -4.42 4.69
CA ARG A 50 -7.98 -5.33 5.26
C ARG A 50 -6.69 -4.60 5.60
N LEU A 51 -6.21 -3.72 4.72
CA LEU A 51 -5.01 -2.92 4.92
C LEU A 51 -5.16 -1.93 6.08
N ILE A 52 -6.30 -1.24 6.19
CA ILE A 52 -6.58 -0.33 7.30
C ILE A 52 -6.62 -1.11 8.62
N GLY A 53 -7.36 -2.22 8.66
CA GLY A 53 -7.42 -3.06 9.86
C GLY A 53 -6.06 -3.61 10.27
N GLY A 54 -5.28 -4.10 9.29
CA GLY A 54 -3.92 -4.57 9.50
C GLY A 54 -2.99 -3.46 9.98
N ALA A 55 -3.03 -2.26 9.37
CA ALA A 55 -2.23 -1.12 9.76
C ALA A 55 -2.54 -0.66 11.19
N VAL A 56 -3.81 -0.59 11.57
CA VAL A 56 -4.22 -0.24 12.95
C VAL A 56 -3.68 -1.26 13.96
N LEU A 57 -3.81 -2.56 13.66
CA LEU A 57 -3.29 -3.61 14.54
C LEU A 57 -1.75 -3.58 14.62
N LEU A 58 -1.07 -3.33 13.51
CA LEU A 58 0.39 -3.18 13.49
C LEU A 58 0.86 -1.97 14.28
N MET A 59 0.19 -0.82 14.16
CA MET A 59 0.50 0.38 14.95
C MET A 59 0.26 0.12 16.44
N GLY A 60 -0.86 -0.49 16.80
CA GLY A 60 -1.14 -0.88 18.19
C GLY A 60 -0.11 -1.85 18.76
N GLY A 61 0.25 -2.87 17.97
CA GLY A 61 1.29 -3.83 18.33
C GLY A 61 2.67 -3.19 18.48
N LEU A 62 3.03 -2.24 17.61
CA LEU A 62 4.28 -1.50 17.70
C LEU A 62 4.33 -0.61 18.95
N VAL A 63 3.24 0.08 19.29
CA VAL A 63 3.13 0.86 20.53
C VAL A 63 3.26 -0.04 21.76
N ALA A 64 2.55 -1.17 21.78
CA ALA A 64 2.66 -2.14 22.87
C ALA A 64 4.08 -2.71 22.99
N LEU A 65 4.75 -2.99 21.87
CA LEU A 65 6.14 -3.46 21.83
C LEU A 65 7.10 -2.39 22.38
N LEU A 66 6.92 -1.12 22.03
CA LEU A 66 7.72 -0.01 22.57
C LEU A 66 7.53 0.13 24.09
N LEU A 67 6.29 0.07 24.58
CA LEU A 67 6.00 0.11 26.01
C LEU A 67 6.62 -1.08 26.76
N ALA A 68 6.55 -2.28 26.19
CA ALA A 68 7.19 -3.46 26.75
C ALA A 68 8.71 -3.32 26.83
N LEU A 69 9.33 -2.71 25.81
CA LEU A 69 10.78 -2.46 25.79
C LEU A 69 11.18 -1.47 26.89
N VAL A 70 10.46 -0.36 27.04
CA VAL A 70 10.69 0.61 28.13
C VAL A 70 10.53 -0.05 29.49
N ALA A 71 9.49 -0.87 29.67
CA ALA A 71 9.29 -1.60 30.92
C ALA A 71 10.43 -2.59 31.20
N ALA A 72 10.96 -3.26 30.18
CA ALA A 72 12.08 -4.17 30.30
C ALA A 72 13.39 -3.44 30.69
N GLU A 73 13.65 -2.26 30.12
CA GLU A 73 14.79 -1.43 30.51
C GLU A 73 14.71 -0.97 31.96
N LEU A 74 13.54 -0.52 32.40
CA LEU A 74 13.30 -0.14 33.79
C LEU A 74 13.48 -1.33 34.74
N ALA A 75 12.93 -2.49 34.38
CA ALA A 75 13.10 -3.72 35.16
C ALA A 75 14.57 -4.12 35.27
N LEU A 76 15.34 -4.02 34.19
CA LEU A 76 16.77 -4.31 34.17
C LEU A 76 17.56 -3.32 35.06
N LEU A 77 17.28 -2.02 34.96
CA LEU A 77 17.89 -0.99 35.79
C LEU A 77 17.61 -1.22 37.29
N LEU A 78 16.34 -1.46 37.63
CA LEU A 78 15.94 -1.72 39.01
C LEU A 78 16.57 -3.00 39.54
N TRP A 79 16.65 -4.05 38.74
CA TRP A 79 17.30 -5.29 39.14
C TRP A 79 18.80 -5.09 39.42
N LEU A 80 19.51 -4.34 38.55
CA LEU A 80 20.92 -4.00 38.76
C LEU A 80 21.12 -3.18 40.04
N HIS A 81 20.25 -2.20 40.28
CA HIS A 81 20.36 -1.36 41.46
C HIS A 81 19.99 -2.10 42.76
N LEU A 82 18.84 -2.77 42.79
CA LEU A 82 18.28 -3.37 44.00
C LEU A 82 18.91 -4.71 44.34
N GLN A 83 19.11 -5.59 43.34
CA GLN A 83 19.58 -6.96 43.59
C GLN A 83 21.10 -7.08 43.53
N GLN A 84 21.76 -6.31 42.66
CA GLN A 84 23.22 -6.32 42.56
C GLN A 84 23.88 -5.21 43.38
N GLY A 85 23.11 -4.26 43.91
CA GLY A 85 23.62 -3.17 44.75
C GLY A 85 24.42 -2.13 43.97
N TRP A 86 24.29 -2.08 42.65
CA TRP A 86 25.08 -1.14 41.84
C TRP A 86 24.61 0.30 42.05
N PRO A 87 25.54 1.27 42.06
CA PRO A 87 25.17 2.68 42.07
C PRO A 87 24.46 3.05 40.76
N TRP A 88 23.52 4.00 40.84
CA TRP A 88 22.71 4.47 39.71
C TRP A 88 23.51 4.77 38.45
N THR A 89 24.68 5.40 38.60
CA THR A 89 25.54 5.78 37.47
C THR A 89 26.07 4.56 36.71
N GLN A 90 26.53 3.52 37.41
CA GLN A 90 27.05 2.31 36.78
C GLN A 90 25.93 1.51 36.12
N ALA A 91 24.77 1.42 36.78
CA ALA A 91 23.62 0.73 36.21
C ALA A 91 23.08 1.42 34.95
N ALA A 92 22.95 2.74 34.99
CA ALA A 92 22.55 3.53 33.83
C ALA A 92 23.56 3.39 32.68
N LEU A 93 24.87 3.39 32.97
CA LEU A 93 25.89 3.22 31.94
C LEU A 93 25.83 1.85 31.26
N VAL A 94 25.58 0.77 32.01
CA VAL A 94 25.46 -0.56 31.41
C VAL A 94 24.21 -0.66 30.53
N VAL A 95 23.07 -0.16 30.99
CA VAL A 95 21.84 -0.18 30.18
C VAL A 95 21.98 0.71 28.94
N ALA A 96 22.61 1.89 29.07
CA ALA A 96 22.93 2.74 27.93
C ALA A 96 23.89 2.06 26.95
N GLY A 97 24.91 1.36 27.44
CA GLY A 97 25.84 0.59 26.63
C GLY A 97 25.15 -0.54 25.85
N LEU A 98 24.25 -1.28 26.51
CA LEU A 98 23.43 -2.32 25.87
C LEU A 98 22.55 -1.73 24.77
N ASN A 99 21.88 -0.59 25.03
CA ASN A 99 21.07 0.10 24.04
C ASN A 99 21.88 0.63 22.86
N LEU A 100 23.10 1.11 23.10
CA LEU A 100 23.99 1.55 22.03
C LEU A 100 24.41 0.39 21.13
N LEU A 101 24.75 -0.77 21.71
CA LEU A 101 25.09 -1.97 20.95
C LEU A 101 23.90 -2.49 20.15
N LEU A 102 22.72 -2.56 20.78
CA LEU A 102 21.48 -3.00 20.14
C LEU A 102 21.13 -2.06 18.98
N SER A 103 21.13 -0.75 19.22
CA SER A 103 20.89 0.27 18.19
C SER A 103 21.89 0.16 17.04
N GLY A 104 23.18 0.01 17.35
CA GLY A 104 24.22 -0.19 16.34
C GLY A 104 23.98 -1.43 15.47
N LEU A 105 23.56 -2.55 16.07
CA LEU A 105 23.21 -3.77 15.34
C LEU A 105 21.96 -3.57 14.47
N LEU A 106 20.90 -2.98 15.02
CA LEU A 106 19.66 -2.69 14.30
C LEU A 106 19.91 -1.77 13.10
N LEU A 107 20.67 -0.69 13.29
CA LEU A 107 21.02 0.23 12.21
C LEU A 107 21.89 -0.45 11.15
N ARG A 108 22.82 -1.33 11.55
CA ARG A 108 23.67 -2.06 10.61
C ARG A 108 22.88 -3.09 9.80
N VAL A 109 21.96 -3.82 10.43
CA VAL A 109 21.11 -4.79 9.75
C VAL A 109 20.08 -4.07 8.87
N GLY A 110 19.35 -3.10 9.42
CA GLY A 110 18.37 -2.30 8.68
C GLY A 110 19.01 -1.57 7.50
N GLY A 111 20.18 -0.97 7.70
CA GLY A 111 20.95 -0.30 6.65
C GLY A 111 21.49 -1.25 5.56
N ARG A 112 21.63 -2.55 5.83
CA ARG A 112 21.93 -3.54 4.79
C ARG A 112 20.67 -3.93 4.02
N MET A 113 19.54 -4.10 4.71
CA MET A 113 18.27 -4.48 4.10
C MET A 113 17.71 -3.37 3.19
N THR A 114 18.00 -2.10 3.47
CA THR A 114 17.62 -0.99 2.61
C THR A 114 18.51 -0.83 1.38
N ARG A 115 19.68 -1.45 1.30
CA ARG A 115 20.57 -1.41 0.12
C ARG A 115 20.10 -2.36 -0.99
N GLY A 116 18.81 -2.35 -1.32
CA GLY A 116 18.28 -3.04 -2.49
C GLY A 116 18.71 -2.35 -3.79
N PRO A 117 18.75 -3.08 -4.93
CA PRO A 117 18.96 -2.49 -6.25
C PRO A 117 17.75 -1.61 -6.59
N TYR A 118 17.82 -0.33 -6.21
CA TYR A 118 16.81 0.65 -6.61
C TYR A 118 16.80 0.72 -8.13
N LEU A 119 15.69 0.33 -8.77
CA LEU A 119 15.57 0.41 -10.22
C LEU A 119 15.94 1.85 -10.65
N PRO A 120 16.78 2.03 -11.69
CA PRO A 120 17.19 3.36 -12.15
C PRO A 120 16.01 4.28 -12.49
N ALA A 121 14.85 3.70 -12.82
CA ALA A 121 13.59 4.40 -13.01
C ALA A 121 13.06 5.09 -11.73
N THR A 122 13.25 4.51 -10.55
CA THR A 122 12.81 5.07 -9.25
C THR A 122 13.74 6.19 -8.80
N MET A 123 15.06 6.04 -9.04
CA MET A 123 16.03 7.11 -8.79
C MET A 123 15.77 8.31 -9.71
N ALA A 124 15.48 8.07 -10.99
CA ALA A 124 15.10 9.15 -11.92
C ALA A 124 13.81 9.86 -11.50
N GLY A 125 12.81 9.11 -11.00
CA GLY A 125 11.58 9.64 -10.44
C GLY A 125 11.81 10.53 -9.21
N LEU A 126 12.55 10.02 -8.22
CA LEU A 126 12.92 10.80 -7.02
C LEU A 126 13.75 12.02 -7.39
N THR A 127 14.72 11.90 -8.29
CA THR A 127 15.55 13.04 -8.71
C THR A 127 14.68 14.13 -9.35
N LYS A 128 13.66 13.76 -10.12
CA LYS A 128 12.76 14.71 -10.79
C LYS A 128 11.83 15.41 -9.79
N THR A 129 11.29 14.70 -8.80
CA THR A 129 10.44 15.31 -7.75
C THR A 129 11.27 16.11 -6.74
N THR A 130 12.46 15.65 -6.34
CA THR A 130 13.38 16.43 -5.50
C THR A 130 13.84 17.68 -6.23
N ARG A 131 14.18 17.60 -7.52
CA ARG A 131 14.52 18.76 -8.35
C ARG A 131 13.38 19.76 -8.47
N ALA A 132 12.16 19.27 -8.68
CA ALA A 132 10.97 20.10 -8.74
C ALA A 132 10.65 20.79 -7.40
N LEU A 133 10.98 20.16 -6.27
CA LEU A 133 10.78 20.72 -4.92
C LEU A 133 11.93 21.64 -4.46
N LEU A 134 13.17 21.39 -4.86
CA LEU A 134 14.34 22.20 -4.50
C LEU A 134 14.60 23.39 -5.45
N GLY A 135 13.81 23.53 -6.52
CA GLY A 135 13.84 24.72 -7.38
C GLY A 135 15.13 24.92 -8.17
N ARG A 136 15.90 23.84 -8.45
CA ARG A 136 17.12 23.89 -9.28
C ARG A 136 17.19 22.70 -10.24
#